data_AF-A0A529GL04-F1
#
_entry.id   AF-A0A529GL04-F1
#
_cell.length_a   1.000
_cell.length_b   1.000
_cell.length_c   1.000
_cell.angle_alpha   90.00
_cell.angle_beta   90.00
_cell.angle_gamma   90.00
#
_symmetry.space_group_name_H-M   'P 1'
#
loop_
_entity.id
_entity.type
_entity.pdbx_description
1 polymer ?
#
loop_
_entity_poly.entity_id
_entity_poly.type
_entity_poly.pdbx_seq_one_letter_code
_entity_poly.pdbx_strand_id
1 'polypeptide(L)'
;VEMMIARYHHPIWTKLASASFVAIGVLALWAGMPAVPVALGFYGAGIGLESIARGTLPLALFGPSGYAKLMGRLAMPSLIAQAAAPSIGAVLMQWTGAQGTLAVLGGLALFNVVLAWSLRWLLVRDRGVHLQPG
;
A
#
# COMPACT_ATOMS: atom_id res chain seq x y z
N VAL A 1 -0.71 -9.67 26.00
CA VAL A 1 -1.99 -9.77 25.27
C VAL A 1 -1.86 -9.20 23.85
N GLU A 2 -1.30 -8.00 23.66
CA GLU A 2 -1.01 -7.39 22.33
C GLU A 2 -0.14 -8.26 21.39
N MET A 3 0.92 -8.90 21.90
CA MET A 3 1.82 -9.75 21.09
C MET A 3 1.23 -11.13 20.71
N MET A 4 0.09 -11.53 21.27
CA MET A 4 -0.55 -12.81 20.92
C MET A 4 -1.46 -12.68 19.69
N ILE A 5 -2.04 -11.50 19.43
CA ILE A 5 -2.83 -11.22 18.22
C ILE A 5 -1.92 -11.11 16.98
N ALA A 6 -0.70 -10.62 17.16
CA ALA A 6 0.32 -10.52 16.12
C ALA A 6 0.75 -11.86 15.50
N ARG A 7 0.41 -13.00 16.14
CA ARG A 7 0.79 -14.35 15.67
C ARG A 7 -0.15 -14.91 14.59
N TYR A 8 -1.35 -14.36 14.41
CA TYR A 8 -2.34 -14.89 13.45
C TYR A 8 -2.56 -13.99 12.22
N HIS A 9 -2.23 -12.70 12.28
CA HIS A 9 -2.32 -11.80 11.12
C HIS A 9 -0.95 -11.23 10.79
N HIS A 10 -0.24 -11.89 9.87
CA HIS A 10 1.00 -11.35 9.32
C HIS A 10 0.73 -9.96 8.71
N PRO A 11 1.50 -8.90 9.04
CA PRO A 11 1.29 -7.52 8.56
C PRO A 11 1.20 -7.35 7.03
N ILE A 12 1.62 -8.38 6.29
CA ILE A 12 1.45 -8.46 4.83
C ILE A 12 -0.02 -8.45 4.42
N TRP A 13 -0.91 -9.04 5.22
CA TRP A 13 -2.34 -9.04 4.96
C TRP A 13 -2.94 -7.64 5.15
N THR A 14 -2.48 -6.91 6.16
CA THR A 14 -2.83 -5.50 6.35
C THR A 14 -2.38 -4.66 5.16
N LYS A 15 -1.16 -4.91 4.64
CA LYS A 15 -0.65 -4.22 3.44
C LYS A 15 -1.45 -4.53 2.18
N LEU A 16 -1.85 -5.79 1.99
CA LEU A 16 -2.72 -6.21 0.89
C LEU A 16 -4.10 -5.57 0.97
N ALA A 17 -4.74 -5.64 2.14
CA ALA A 17 -6.05 -5.03 2.38
C ALA A 17 -6.03 -3.52 2.13
N SER A 18 -4.99 -2.82 2.65
CA SER A 18 -4.73 -1.41 2.37
C SER A 18 -4.71 -1.12 0.86
N ALA A 19 -3.81 -1.78 0.12
CA ALA A 19 -3.63 -1.54 -1.31
C ALA A 19 -4.91 -1.84 -2.10
N SER A 20 -5.61 -2.93 -1.76
CA SER A 20 -6.87 -3.30 -2.40
C SER A 20 -7.97 -2.28 -2.14
N PHE A 21 -8.09 -1.75 -0.91
CA PHE A 21 -9.11 -0.76 -0.58
C PHE A 21 -8.87 0.57 -1.30
N VAL A 22 -7.61 1.02 -1.38
CA VAL A 22 -7.26 2.19 -2.20
C VAL A 22 -7.62 1.96 -3.66
N ALA A 23 -7.26 0.80 -4.23
CA ALA A 23 -7.56 0.48 -5.62
C ALA A 23 -9.08 0.45 -5.88
N ILE A 24 -9.86 -0.20 -5.00
CA ILE A 24 -11.32 -0.24 -5.10
C ILE A 24 -11.92 1.16 -5.05
N GLY A 25 -11.49 1.99 -4.09
CA GLY A 25 -12.00 3.36 -3.96
C GLY A 25 -11.73 4.21 -5.21
N VAL A 26 -10.49 4.19 -5.70
CA VAL A 26 -10.10 4.97 -6.89
C VAL A 26 -10.77 4.44 -8.16
N LEU A 27 -10.84 3.12 -8.36
CA LEU A 27 -11.50 2.53 -9.52
C LEU A 27 -13.02 2.73 -9.49
N ALA A 28 -13.65 2.77 -8.30
CA ALA A 28 -15.05 3.11 -8.17
C ALA A 28 -15.32 4.57 -8.56
N LEU A 29 -14.46 5.51 -8.15
CA LEU A 29 -14.53 6.90 -8.60
C LEU A 29 -14.35 7.00 -10.12
N TRP A 30 -13.38 6.28 -10.67
CA TRP A 30 -13.16 6.22 -12.12
C TRP A 30 -14.36 5.61 -12.86
N ALA A 31 -15.00 4.58 -12.33
CA ALA A 31 -16.19 3.98 -12.94
C ALA A 31 -17.44 4.87 -12.90
N GLY A 32 -17.36 6.06 -12.28
CA GLY A 32 -18.50 6.99 -12.18
C GLY A 32 -19.58 6.49 -11.22
N MET A 33 -19.21 5.71 -10.20
CA MET A 33 -20.16 5.12 -9.25
C MET A 33 -20.95 6.24 -8.54
N PRO A 34 -22.30 6.20 -8.52
CA PRO A 34 -23.11 7.30 -8.00
C PRO A 34 -22.94 7.56 -6.51
N ALA A 35 -22.45 6.56 -5.76
CA ALA A 35 -22.19 6.64 -4.33
C ALA A 35 -20.74 7.09 -4.02
N VAL A 36 -20.41 8.34 -4.33
CA VAL A 36 -19.08 8.94 -4.05
C VAL A 36 -18.62 8.74 -2.60
N PRO A 37 -19.47 8.89 -1.56
CA PRO A 37 -19.03 8.67 -0.17
C PRO A 37 -18.53 7.26 0.10
N VAL A 38 -19.09 6.24 -0.57
CA VAL A 38 -18.66 4.85 -0.41
C VAL A 38 -17.27 4.64 -1.01
N ALA A 39 -17.04 5.19 -2.21
CA ALA A 39 -15.74 5.10 -2.88
C ALA A 39 -14.64 5.82 -2.08
N LEU A 40 -14.95 7.01 -1.53
CA LEU A 40 -14.06 7.72 -0.62
C LEU A 40 -13.87 6.99 0.71
N GLY A 41 -14.90 6.28 1.19
CA GLY A 41 -14.82 5.40 2.37
C GLY A 41 -13.79 4.29 2.18
N PHE A 42 -13.81 3.60 1.03
CA PHE A 42 -12.79 2.61 0.67
C PHE A 42 -11.40 3.23 0.56
N TYR A 43 -11.28 4.36 -0.14
CA TYR A 43 -10.00 5.07 -0.26
C TYR A 43 -9.44 5.45 1.12
N GLY A 44 -10.24 6.07 1.98
CA GLY A 44 -9.86 6.48 3.32
C GLY A 44 -9.50 5.30 4.22
N ALA A 45 -10.30 4.22 4.18
CA ALA A 45 -10.00 2.99 4.92
C ALA A 45 -8.68 2.35 4.45
N GLY A 46 -8.41 2.34 3.15
CA GLY A 46 -7.14 1.90 2.59
C GLY A 46 -5.96 2.71 3.10
N ILE A 47 -6.06 4.04 3.10
CA ILE A 47 -5.04 4.94 3.65
C ILE A 47 -4.84 4.73 5.16
N GLY A 48 -5.92 4.50 5.91
CA GLY A 48 -5.85 4.18 7.34
C GLY A 48 -5.08 2.87 7.61
N LEU A 49 -5.39 1.82 6.85
CA LEU A 49 -4.68 0.54 6.92
C LEU A 49 -3.22 0.67 6.46
N GLU A 50 -2.92 1.52 5.48
CA GLU A 50 -1.56 1.78 5.02
C GLU A 50 -0.68 2.34 6.14
N SER A 51 -1.20 3.23 6.97
CA SER A 51 -0.48 3.78 8.12
C SER A 51 -0.04 2.66 9.08
N ILE A 52 -0.95 1.72 9.38
CA ILE A 52 -0.67 0.55 10.23
C ILE A 52 0.34 -0.38 9.57
N ALA A 53 0.12 -0.70 8.29
CA ALA A 53 1.00 -1.59 7.52
C ALA A 53 2.43 -1.02 7.44
N ARG A 54 2.58 0.29 7.24
CA ARG A 54 3.89 0.95 7.16
C ARG A 54 4.67 0.87 8.48
N GLY A 55 3.99 0.90 9.63
CA GLY A 55 4.62 0.74 10.94
C GLY A 55 4.94 -0.71 11.30
N THR A 56 4.11 -1.66 10.87
CA THR A 56 4.18 -3.06 11.32
C THR A 56 4.92 -3.99 10.37
N LEU A 57 4.80 -3.78 9.04
CA LEU A 57 5.40 -4.66 8.04
C LEU A 57 6.93 -4.56 8.02
N PRO A 58 7.57 -3.39 7.96
CA PRO A 58 9.03 -3.33 7.96
C PRO A 58 9.62 -3.85 9.28
N LEU A 59 8.95 -3.60 10.42
CA LEU A 59 9.36 -4.13 11.71
C LEU A 59 9.31 -5.66 11.74
N ALA A 60 8.25 -6.26 11.19
CA ALA A 60 8.10 -7.72 11.10
C ALA A 60 9.10 -8.37 10.13
N LEU A 61 9.54 -7.65 9.09
CA LEU A 61 10.47 -8.17 8.07
C LEU A 61 11.95 -7.99 8.46
N PHE A 62 12.31 -6.87 9.09
CA PHE A 62 13.70 -6.48 9.33
C PHE A 62 14.09 -6.42 10.80
N GLY A 63 13.13 -6.60 11.72
CA GLY A 63 13.34 -6.51 13.16
C GLY A 63 13.63 -5.10 13.66
N PRO A 64 13.73 -4.90 15.00
CA PRO A 64 13.83 -3.58 15.61
C PRO A 64 15.16 -2.86 15.33
N SER A 65 16.26 -3.60 15.21
CA SER A 65 17.61 -3.03 15.08
C SER A 65 17.83 -2.30 13.75
N GLY A 66 17.23 -2.77 12.66
CA GLY A 66 17.33 -2.17 11.33
C GLY A 66 16.18 -1.21 10.99
N TYR A 67 15.09 -1.24 11.75
CA TYR A 67 13.84 -0.55 11.42
C TYR A 67 14.00 0.97 11.27
N ALA A 68 14.61 1.63 12.26
CA ALA A 68 14.76 3.09 12.25
C ALA A 68 15.60 3.58 11.06
N LYS A 69 16.69 2.87 10.75
CA LYS A 69 17.56 3.19 9.61
C LYS A 69 16.85 2.96 8.27
N LEU A 70 16.10 1.87 8.15
CA LEU A 70 15.30 1.58 6.96
C LEU A 70 14.21 2.64 6.74
N MET A 71 13.43 2.95 7.77
CA MET A 71 12.37 3.95 7.70
C MET A 71 12.92 5.35 7.39
N GLY A 72 14.07 5.72 7.97
CA GLY A 72 14.75 6.96 7.63
C GLY A 72 15.15 7.02 6.15
N ARG A 73 15.69 5.92 5.58
CA ARG A 73 16.03 5.84 4.16
C ARG A 73 14.81 5.90 3.24
N LEU A 74 13.67 5.35 3.66
CA LEU A 74 12.41 5.39 2.90
C LEU A 74 11.70 6.75 3.00
N ALA A 75 11.91 7.49 4.09
CA ALA A 75 11.26 8.78 4.32
C ALA A 75 11.63 9.81 3.25
N MET A 76 12.92 9.98 2.94
CA MET A 76 13.39 10.96 1.95
C MET A 76 12.75 10.80 0.56
N PRO A 77 12.84 9.63 -0.12
CA PRO A 77 12.21 9.48 -1.42
C PRO A 77 10.68 9.62 -1.35
N SER A 78 10.06 9.18 -0.25
CA SER A 78 8.62 9.36 -0.05
C SER A 78 8.23 10.83 0.09
N LEU A 79 9.02 11.65 0.79
CA LEU A 79 8.77 13.08 0.94
C LEU A 79 8.95 13.82 -0.40
N ILE A 80 10.00 13.49 -1.17
CA ILE A 80 10.22 14.05 -2.50
C ILE A 80 9.05 13.72 -3.43
N ALA A 81 8.60 12.46 -3.44
CA ALA A 81 7.45 12.05 -4.23
C ALA A 81 6.16 12.77 -3.81
N GLN A 82 5.92 12.92 -2.49
CA GLN A 82 4.77 13.66 -1.96
C GLN A 82 4.82 15.16 -2.31
N ALA A 83 6.00 15.78 -2.30
CA ALA A 83 6.16 17.17 -2.70
C ALA A 83 5.93 17.36 -4.21
N ALA A 84 6.33 16.39 -5.04
CA ALA A 84 6.14 16.44 -6.49
C ALA A 84 4.70 16.06 -6.92
N ALA A 85 3.99 15.27 -6.12
CA ALA A 85 2.68 14.72 -6.47
C ALA A 85 1.63 15.78 -6.87
N PRO A 86 1.45 16.92 -6.16
CA PRO A 86 0.50 17.96 -6.56
C PRO A 86 0.81 18.55 -7.95
N SER A 87 2.08 18.86 -8.23
CA SER A 87 2.49 19.43 -9.52
C SER A 87 2.30 18.44 -10.67
N ILE A 88 2.73 17.19 -10.47
CA ILE A 88 2.53 16.11 -11.47
C ILE A 88 1.03 15.87 -11.69
N GLY A 89 0.25 15.83 -10.60
CA GLY A 89 -1.20 15.66 -10.65
C GLY A 89 -1.89 16.80 -11.39
N ALA A 90 -1.46 18.05 -11.19
CA ALA A 90 -2.00 19.21 -11.90
C ALA A 90 -1.75 19.13 -13.41
N VAL A 91 -0.52 18.82 -13.83
CA VAL A 91 -0.18 18.63 -15.26
C VAL A 91 -0.98 17.47 -15.86
N LEU A 92 -1.08 16.35 -15.14
CA LEU A 92 -1.85 15.19 -15.58
C LEU A 92 -3.34 15.54 -15.75
N MET A 93 -3.90 16.30 -14.82
CA MET A 93 -5.29 16.73 -14.84
C MET A 93 -5.57 17.74 -15.96
N GLN A 94 -4.62 18.61 -16.30
CA GLN A 94 -4.73 19.49 -17.46
C GLN A 94 -4.79 18.72 -18.78
N TRP A 95 -3.99 17.66 -18.93
CA TRP A 95 -3.91 16.91 -20.20
C TRP A 95 -4.99 15.85 -20.36
N THR A 96 -5.38 15.19 -19.28
CA THR A 96 -6.25 14.01 -19.32
C THR A 96 -7.63 14.24 -18.69
N GLY A 97 -7.83 15.41 -18.06
CA GLY A 97 -9.04 15.70 -17.29
C GLY A 97 -9.16 14.85 -16.03
N ALA A 98 -10.29 15.01 -15.33
CA ALA A 98 -10.56 14.29 -14.08
C ALA A 98 -10.61 12.76 -14.30
N GLN A 99 -11.32 12.33 -15.34
CA GLN A 99 -11.51 10.91 -15.65
C GLN A 99 -10.20 10.22 -16.04
N GLY A 100 -9.37 10.85 -16.87
CA GLY A 100 -8.06 10.30 -17.24
C GLY A 100 -7.10 10.25 -16.05
N THR A 101 -7.13 11.27 -15.18
CA THR A 101 -6.33 11.30 -13.94
C THR A 101 -6.72 10.13 -13.02
N LEU A 102 -8.02 9.90 -12.82
CA LEU A 102 -8.52 8.77 -12.04
C LEU A 102 -8.13 7.42 -12.66
N ALA A 103 -8.09 7.30 -13.99
CA ALA A 103 -7.64 6.09 -14.68
C ALA A 103 -6.18 5.78 -14.36
N VAL A 104 -5.30 6.80 -14.44
CA VAL A 104 -3.87 6.67 -14.14
C VAL A 104 -3.65 6.32 -12.67
N LEU A 105 -4.33 7.01 -11.76
CA LEU A 105 -4.25 6.70 -10.32
C LEU A 105 -4.78 5.30 -10.01
N GLY A 106 -5.86 4.86 -10.68
CA GLY A 106 -6.38 3.50 -10.58
C GLY A 106 -5.37 2.45 -11.06
N GLY A 107 -4.70 2.72 -12.18
CA GLY A 107 -3.60 1.88 -12.68
C GLY A 107 -2.44 1.78 -11.70
N LEU A 108 -2.01 2.90 -11.10
CA LEU A 108 -0.97 2.92 -10.06
C LEU A 108 -1.40 2.16 -8.80
N ALA A 109 -2.66 2.26 -8.40
CA ALA A 109 -3.20 1.54 -7.26
C ALA A 109 -3.22 0.01 -7.51
N LEU A 110 -3.64 -0.42 -8.71
CA LEU A 110 -3.56 -1.82 -9.12
C LEU A 110 -2.12 -2.32 -9.16
N PHE A 111 -1.19 -1.52 -9.69
CA PHE A 111 0.23 -1.85 -9.67
C PHE A 111 0.76 -2.05 -8.25
N ASN A 112 0.37 -1.20 -7.30
CA ASN A 112 0.70 -1.36 -5.89
C ASN A 112 0.10 -2.65 -5.27
N VAL A 113 -1.12 -3.05 -5.66
CA VAL A 113 -1.71 -4.34 -5.26
C VAL A 113 -0.86 -5.51 -5.77
N VAL A 114 -0.42 -5.46 -7.03
CA VAL A 114 0.45 -6.48 -7.61
C VAL A 114 1.79 -6.56 -6.87
N LEU A 115 2.39 -5.42 -6.53
CA LEU A 115 3.63 -5.37 -5.73
C LEU A 115 3.44 -5.94 -4.32
N ALA A 116 2.31 -5.65 -3.66
CA ALA A 116 2.01 -6.23 -2.36
C ALA A 116 1.81 -7.75 -2.44
N TRP A 117 1.19 -8.23 -3.51
CA TRP A 117 1.03 -9.66 -3.80
C TRP A 117 2.36 -10.35 -4.10
N SER A 118 3.24 -9.73 -4.90
CA SER A 118 4.56 -10.27 -5.21
C SER A 118 5.42 -10.34 -3.95
N LEU A 119 5.37 -9.32 -3.08
CA LEU A 119 6.04 -9.34 -1.78
C LEU A 119 5.55 -10.50 -0.91
N ARG A 120 4.23 -10.72 -0.81
CA ARG A 120 3.68 -11.89 -0.11
C ARG A 120 4.22 -13.19 -0.69
N TRP A 121 4.22 -13.31 -2.01
CA TRP A 121 4.68 -14.52 -2.69
C TRP A 121 6.16 -14.82 -2.42
N LEU A 122 7.02 -13.80 -2.48
CA LEU A 122 8.44 -13.91 -2.15
C LEU A 122 8.65 -14.35 -0.69
N LEU A 123 7.90 -13.76 0.25
CA LEU A 123 8.00 -14.11 1.67
C LEU A 123 7.53 -15.54 1.98
N VAL A 124 6.52 -16.04 1.26
CA VAL A 124 6.07 -17.44 1.39
C VAL A 124 7.09 -18.40 0.77
N ARG A 125 7.72 -18.01 -0.34
CA ARG A 125 8.72 -18.83 -1.03
C ARG A 125 9.97 -19.05 -0.18
N ASP A 126 10.50 -18.02 0.49
CA ASP A 126 11.70 -18.13 1.32
C ASP A 126 11.48 -18.94 2.61
N ARG A 127 10.26 -18.93 3.17
CA ARG A 127 9.93 -19.78 4.33
C ARG A 127 9.91 -21.27 4.03
N GLY A 128 9.81 -21.66 2.77
CA GLY A 128 9.88 -23.07 2.34
C GLY A 128 11.30 -23.66 2.32
N VAL A 129 12.35 -22.83 2.43
CA VAL A 129 13.75 -23.27 2.27
C VAL A 129 14.44 -23.64 3.60
N HIS A 130 13.92 -23.18 4.74
CA HIS A 130 14.53 -23.41 6.07
C HIS A 130 14.03 -24.64 6.85
N LEU A 131 13.36 -25.60 6.19
CA LEU A 131 12.95 -26.88 6.80
C LEU A 131 13.73 -28.06 6.18
N GLN A 132 15.03 -28.14 6.46
CA GLN A 132 15.76 -29.41 6.47
C GLN A 132 16.48 -29.52 7.83
N PRO A 133 16.02 -30.41 8.73
CA PRO A 133 16.84 -30.84 9.85
C PRO A 133 17.90 -31.81 9.30
N GLY A 134 19.16 -31.39 9.38
CA GLY A 134 20.31 -32.30 9.35
C GLY A 134 20.58 -32.85 10.73
#